data_AF-A0A1F2WBE2-F1
#
_entry.id   AF-A0A1F2WBE2-F1
#
_cell.length_a   1.000
_cell.length_b   1.000
_cell.length_c   1.000
_cell.angle_alpha   90.00
_cell.angle_beta   90.00
_cell.angle_gamma   90.00
#
_symmetry.space_group_name_H-M   'P 1'
#
loop_
_entity.id
_entity.type
_entity.pdbx_description
1 polymer ?
#
loop_
_entity_poly.entity_id
_entity_poly.type
_entity_poly.pdbx_seq_one_letter_code
_entity_poly.pdbx_strand_id
1 'polypeptide(L)'
;MGDRGTVLPVLTLLLFGGALAVALAVDLGRCGAAWREASFAADAGAEAGAAAIDPEEAYQGRLLLDPALAEEQAVAAALAARPRAGRSAAAEAETTRVCVTVHQPFPPGLLGSLAGTRVIAAAACASPAQG
;
A
#
# COMPACT_ATOMS: atom_id res chain seq x y z
N MET A 1 -17.76 -49.74 24.14
CA MET A 1 -16.75 -48.81 24.69
C MET A 1 -15.81 -48.43 23.56
N GLY A 2 -16.03 -47.31 22.87
CA GLY A 2 -15.23 -46.93 21.69
C GLY A 2 -15.24 -45.42 21.37
N ASP A 3 -16.33 -44.71 21.63
CA ASP A 3 -16.46 -43.29 21.23
C ASP A 3 -15.72 -42.27 22.11
N ARG A 4 -15.33 -42.61 23.35
CA ARG A 4 -14.65 -41.63 24.22
C ARG A 4 -13.22 -41.31 23.79
N GLY A 5 -12.59 -42.18 23.00
CA GLY A 5 -11.20 -42.02 22.53
C GLY A 5 -11.06 -41.05 21.35
N THR A 6 -12.11 -40.90 20.54
CA THR A 6 -12.12 -40.06 19.32
C THR A 6 -12.61 -38.63 19.59
N VAL A 7 -13.39 -38.41 20.65
CA VAL A 7 -13.91 -37.07 21.01
C VAL A 7 -12.78 -36.10 21.35
N LEU A 8 -11.75 -36.54 22.09
CA LEU A 8 -10.59 -35.72 22.46
C LEU A 8 -9.77 -35.22 21.25
N PRO A 9 -9.35 -36.08 20.29
CA PRO A 9 -8.64 -35.62 19.10
C PRO A 9 -9.51 -34.75 18.18
N VAL A 10 -10.82 -35.01 18.08
CA VAL A 10 -11.73 -34.17 17.30
C VAL A 10 -11.90 -32.79 17.93
N LEU A 11 -12.11 -32.70 19.24
CA LEU A 11 -12.21 -31.43 19.95
C LEU A 11 -10.92 -30.61 19.87
N THR A 12 -9.75 -31.25 20.02
CA THR A 12 -8.47 -30.56 19.88
C THR A 12 -8.25 -30.03 18.47
N LEU A 13 -8.61 -30.80 17.43
CA LEU A 13 -8.53 -30.34 16.04
C LEU A 13 -9.47 -29.18 15.77
N LEU A 14 -10.69 -29.20 16.31
CA LEU A 14 -11.65 -28.09 16.19
C LEU A 14 -11.17 -26.82 16.89
N LEU A 15 -10.65 -26.94 18.11
CA LEU A 15 -10.15 -25.80 18.87
C LEU A 15 -8.92 -25.18 18.19
N PHE A 16 -7.97 -26.01 17.76
CA PHE A 16 -6.76 -25.55 17.09
C PHE A 16 -7.06 -24.98 15.70
N GLY A 17 -7.89 -25.68 14.91
CA GLY A 17 -8.33 -25.20 13.60
C GLY A 17 -9.13 -23.90 13.70
N GLY A 18 -10.01 -23.78 14.69
CA GLY A 18 -10.74 -22.55 14.97
C GLY A 18 -9.82 -21.39 15.35
N ALA A 19 -8.84 -21.63 16.23
CA ALA A 19 -7.84 -20.62 16.60
C ALA A 19 -7.00 -20.17 15.40
N LEU A 20 -6.58 -21.10 14.54
CA LEU A 20 -5.88 -20.77 13.30
C LEU A 20 -6.74 -19.97 12.33
N ALA A 21 -8.02 -20.33 12.16
CA ALA A 21 -8.94 -19.59 11.31
C ALA A 21 -9.13 -18.15 11.78
N VAL A 22 -9.25 -17.93 13.10
CA VAL A 22 -9.33 -16.58 13.69
C VAL A 22 -8.03 -15.81 13.47
N ALA A 23 -6.88 -16.42 13.74
CA ALA A 23 -5.58 -15.79 13.53
C ALA A 23 -5.40 -15.36 12.07
N LEU A 24 -5.79 -16.23 11.13
CA LEU A 24 -5.71 -15.97 9.69
C LEU A 24 -6.66 -14.83 9.27
N ALA A 25 -7.90 -14.80 9.79
CA ALA A 25 -8.83 -13.71 9.54
C ALA A 25 -8.30 -12.35 10.02
N VAL A 26 -7.68 -12.31 11.19
CA VAL A 26 -7.04 -11.09 11.74
C VAL A 26 -5.87 -10.64 10.84
N ASP A 27 -5.00 -11.56 10.43
CA ASP A 27 -3.86 -11.24 9.59
C ASP A 27 -4.28 -10.75 8.19
N LEU A 28 -5.36 -11.29 7.61
CA LEU A 28 -5.97 -10.76 6.39
C LEU A 28 -6.47 -9.32 6.59
N GLY A 29 -7.15 -9.05 7.71
CA GLY A 29 -7.63 -7.71 8.05
C GLY A 29 -6.50 -6.70 8.17
N ARG A 30 -5.40 -7.08 8.84
CA ARG A 30 -4.19 -6.24 8.98
C ARG A 30 -3.52 -6.01 7.63
N CYS A 31 -3.42 -7.04 6.79
CA CYS A 31 -2.87 -6.92 5.44
C CYS A 31 -3.69 -5.96 4.58
N GLY A 32 -5.02 -6.10 4.60
CA GLY A 32 -5.93 -5.21 3.88
C GLY A 32 -5.87 -3.75 4.37
N ALA A 33 -5.75 -3.54 5.69
CA ALA A 33 -5.55 -2.21 6.25
C ALA A 33 -4.23 -1.58 5.79
N ALA A 34 -3.13 -2.34 5.82
CA ALA A 34 -1.84 -1.86 5.35
C ALA A 34 -1.82 -1.58 3.84
N TRP A 35 -2.53 -2.38 3.04
CA TRP A 35 -2.68 -2.13 1.61
C TRP A 35 -3.47 -0.84 1.33
N ARG A 36 -4.56 -0.59 2.06
CA ARG A 36 -5.32 0.66 1.98
C ARG A 36 -4.51 1.88 2.39
N GLU A 37 -3.64 1.74 3.38
CA GLU A 37 -2.72 2.82 3.77
C GLU A 37 -1.69 3.10 2.66
N ALA A 38 -1.12 2.05 2.07
CA ALA A 38 -0.16 2.19 0.97
C ALA A 38 -0.81 2.77 -0.28
N SER A 39 -2.04 2.37 -0.62
CA SER A 39 -2.79 2.93 -1.75
C SER A 39 -3.09 4.40 -1.53
N PHE A 40 -3.54 4.78 -0.32
CA PHE A 40 -3.80 6.19 0.02
C PHE A 40 -2.53 7.05 -0.11
N ALA A 41 -1.37 6.52 0.31
CA ALA A 41 -0.10 7.22 0.15
C ALA A 41 0.31 7.35 -1.33
N ALA A 42 0.06 6.32 -2.14
CA ALA A 42 0.30 6.37 -3.58
C ALA A 42 -0.62 7.38 -4.27
N ASP A 43 -1.91 7.41 -3.93
CA ASP A 43 -2.89 8.36 -4.46
C ASP A 43 -2.51 9.80 -4.10
N ALA A 44 -2.16 10.06 -2.83
CA ALA A 44 -1.69 11.38 -2.40
C ALA A 44 -0.41 11.82 -3.13
N GLY A 45 0.51 10.89 -3.39
CA GLY A 45 1.70 11.15 -4.20
C GLY A 45 1.34 11.47 -5.65
N ALA A 46 0.45 10.69 -6.26
CA ALA A 46 0.03 10.89 -7.64
C ALA A 46 -0.70 12.23 -7.82
N GLU A 47 -1.59 12.60 -6.89
CA GLU A 47 -2.29 13.89 -6.89
C GLU A 47 -1.33 15.07 -6.72
N ALA A 48 -0.36 14.98 -5.81
CA ALA A 48 0.65 16.02 -5.63
C ALA A 48 1.56 16.16 -6.86
N GLY A 49 2.00 15.04 -7.44
CA GLY A 49 2.76 15.03 -8.68
C GLY A 49 1.96 15.62 -9.85
N ALA A 50 0.66 15.32 -9.95
CA ALA A 50 -0.22 15.88 -10.97
C ALA A 50 -0.41 17.40 -10.88
N ALA A 51 -0.12 18.00 -9.71
CA ALA A 51 -0.18 19.45 -9.49
C ALA A 51 1.13 20.18 -9.88
N ALA A 52 2.21 19.44 -10.16
CA ALA A 52 3.51 19.97 -10.60
C ALA A 52 3.49 20.37 -12.09
N ILE A 53 2.74 21.43 -12.39
CA ILE A 53 2.61 21.97 -13.75
C ILE A 53 3.84 22.82 -14.08
N ASP A 54 4.36 22.68 -15.30
CA ASP A 54 5.43 23.54 -15.83
C ASP A 54 4.87 24.98 -16.03
N PRO A 55 5.42 25.98 -15.31
CA PRO A 55 4.93 27.35 -15.39
C PRO A 55 5.09 27.96 -16.79
N GLU A 56 6.13 27.62 -17.55
CA GLU A 56 6.38 28.16 -18.89
C GLU A 56 5.34 27.65 -19.90
N GLU A 57 5.00 26.36 -19.82
CA GLU A 57 3.92 25.75 -20.60
C GLU A 57 2.56 26.32 -20.19
N ALA A 58 2.34 26.53 -18.88
CA ALA A 58 1.09 27.09 -18.35
C ALA A 58 0.83 28.51 -18.87
N TYR A 59 1.86 29.36 -18.94
CA TYR A 59 1.75 30.70 -19.53
C TYR A 59 1.45 30.68 -21.04
N GLN A 60 1.77 29.58 -21.72
CA GLN A 60 1.45 29.34 -23.13
C GLN A 60 0.09 28.65 -23.32
N GLY A 61 -0.69 28.46 -22.25
CA GLY A 61 -1.99 27.81 -22.27
C GLY A 61 -1.93 26.28 -22.37
N ARG A 62 -0.76 25.67 -22.13
CA ARG A 62 -0.55 24.23 -22.13
C ARG A 62 -0.35 23.73 -20.70
N LEU A 63 -1.13 22.73 -20.29
CA LEU A 63 -1.01 22.09 -18.98
C LEU A 63 -0.13 20.85 -19.12
N LEU A 64 1.18 21.06 -19.29
CA LEU A 64 2.16 19.97 -19.23
C LEU A 64 2.83 19.94 -17.87
N LEU A 65 3.16 18.73 -17.43
CA LEU A 65 3.97 18.54 -16.23
C LEU A 65 5.45 18.78 -16.51
N ASP A 66 6.13 19.34 -15.52
CA ASP A 66 7.58 19.20 -15.40
C ASP A 66 7.87 17.84 -14.74
N PRO A 67 8.41 16.84 -15.48
CA PRO A 67 8.59 15.50 -14.96
C PRO A 67 9.54 15.45 -13.75
N ALA A 68 10.57 16.29 -13.72
CA ALA A 68 11.53 16.28 -12.61
C ALA A 68 10.88 16.81 -11.31
N LEU A 69 10.15 17.91 -11.42
CA LEU A 69 9.44 18.51 -10.28
C LEU A 69 8.26 17.63 -9.84
N ALA A 70 7.56 17.01 -10.79
CA ALA A 70 6.48 16.07 -10.53
C ALA A 70 6.92 14.83 -9.77
N GLU A 71 8.05 14.22 -10.13
CA GLU A 71 8.62 13.09 -9.41
C GLU A 71 9.01 13.46 -7.97
N GLU A 72 9.69 14.58 -7.78
CA GLU A 72 10.12 15.04 -6.45
C GLU A 72 8.91 15.31 -5.54
N GLN A 73 7.91 16.04 -6.05
CA GLN A 73 6.69 16.33 -5.29
C GLN A 73 5.87 15.08 -5.00
N ALA A 74 5.77 14.16 -5.96
CA ALA A 74 5.04 12.91 -5.80
C ALA A 74 5.67 12.01 -4.72
N VAL A 75 6.99 11.84 -4.75
CA VAL A 75 7.72 11.06 -3.73
C VAL A 75 7.61 11.73 -2.36
N ALA A 76 7.81 13.04 -2.28
CA ALA A 76 7.72 13.78 -1.02
C ALA A 76 6.32 13.66 -0.40
N ALA A 77 5.26 13.83 -1.20
CA ALA A 77 3.88 13.69 -0.74
C ALA A 77 3.54 12.26 -0.31
N ALA A 78 3.97 11.24 -1.07
CA ALA A 78 3.74 9.84 -0.72
C ALA A 78 4.43 9.42 0.60
N LEU A 79 5.63 9.97 0.87
CA LEU A 79 6.34 9.73 2.13
C LEU A 79 5.76 10.54 3.31
N ALA A 80 5.27 11.75 3.05
CA ALA A 80 4.61 12.59 4.05
C ALA A 80 3.19 12.09 4.42
N ALA A 81 2.48 11.46 3.47
CA ALA A 81 1.15 10.92 3.68
C ALA A 81 1.21 9.72 4.64
N ARG A 82 0.83 9.94 5.91
CA ARG A 82 0.79 8.91 6.97
C ARG A 82 2.16 8.22 7.15
N PRO A 83 3.14 8.92 7.73
CA PRO A 83 4.53 8.48 7.76
C PRO A 83 4.69 7.13 8.46
N ARG A 84 5.49 6.25 7.85
CA ARG A 84 5.78 4.90 8.36
C ARG A 84 7.26 4.60 8.23
N ALA A 85 7.85 4.04 9.29
CA ALA A 85 9.25 3.63 9.27
C ALA A 85 9.49 2.56 8.20
N GLY A 86 10.55 2.74 7.40
CA GLY A 86 10.96 1.80 6.35
C GLY A 86 10.10 1.82 5.09
N ARG A 87 9.14 2.74 4.96
CA ARG A 87 8.44 2.96 3.69
C ARG A 87 9.39 3.60 2.67
N SER A 88 9.35 3.12 1.43
CA SER A 88 9.96 3.78 0.28
C SER A 88 8.90 4.11 -0.76
N ALA A 89 9.15 5.15 -1.55
CA ALA A 89 8.31 5.55 -2.67
C ALA A 89 9.21 5.80 -3.89
N ALA A 90 8.71 5.44 -5.07
CA ALA A 90 9.29 5.76 -6.35
C ALA A 90 8.21 6.40 -7.21
N ALA A 91 8.57 7.39 -8.01
CA ALA A 91 7.67 8.02 -8.97
C ALA A 91 8.31 7.98 -10.36
N GLU A 92 7.47 7.86 -11.37
CA GLU A 92 7.82 8.01 -12.78
C GLU A 92 6.85 9.05 -13.35
N ALA A 93 7.38 10.16 -13.86
CA ALA A 93 6.58 11.22 -14.45
C ALA A 93 6.85 11.37 -15.96
N GLU A 94 5.77 11.51 -16.70
CA GLU A 94 5.73 11.99 -18.07
C GLU A 94 5.02 13.35 -18.09
N THR A 95 5.14 14.08 -19.19
CA THR A 95 4.50 15.41 -19.35
C THR A 95 2.98 15.41 -19.22
N THR A 96 2.33 14.23 -19.24
CA THR A 96 0.87 14.06 -19.19
C THR A 96 0.39 13.17 -18.06
N ARG A 97 1.29 12.53 -17.30
CA ARG A 97 0.93 11.56 -16.27
C ARG A 97 2.05 11.38 -15.26
N VAL A 98 1.68 11.13 -14.01
CA VAL A 98 2.61 10.72 -12.96
C VAL A 98 2.11 9.41 -12.37
N CYS A 99 2.99 8.43 -12.26
CA CYS A 99 2.73 7.17 -11.57
C CYS A 99 3.64 7.05 -10.35
N VAL A 100 3.07 6.65 -9.22
CA VAL A 100 3.77 6.53 -7.94
C VAL A 100 3.60 5.12 -7.42
N THR A 101 4.71 4.50 -7.04
CA THR A 101 4.74 3.18 -6.39
C THR A 101 5.25 3.33 -4.97
N VAL A 102 4.46 2.88 -4.00
CA VAL A 102 4.81 2.88 -2.58
C VAL A 102 5.08 1.46 -2.11
N HIS A 103 6.23 1.25 -1.48
CA HIS A 103 6.60 0.01 -0.81
C HIS A 103 6.57 0.20 0.69
N GLN A 104 5.77 -0.61 1.39
CA GLN A 104 5.63 -0.58 2.83
C GLN A 104 6.01 -1.93 3.45
N PRO A 105 6.94 -1.96 4.43
CA PRO A 105 7.23 -3.17 5.18
C PRO A 105 6.01 -3.55 6.02
N PHE A 106 5.57 -4.81 5.91
CA PHE A 106 4.48 -5.36 6.70
C PHE A 106 5.07 -6.24 7.81
N PRO A 107 4.94 -5.82 9.08
CA PRO A 107 5.47 -6.60 10.20
C PRO A 107 4.70 -7.92 10.35
N PRO A 108 5.39 -9.00 10.76
CA PRO A 108 4.75 -10.30 10.98
C PRO A 108 3.56 -10.20 11.94
N GLY A 109 2.46 -10.87 11.56
CA GLY A 109 1.21 -10.93 12.31
C GLY A 109 1.17 -12.06 13.35
N LEU A 110 -0.02 -12.53 13.70
CA LEU A 110 -0.19 -13.65 14.65
C LEU A 110 0.40 -14.96 14.10
N LEU A 111 0.38 -15.14 12.78
CA LEU A 111 1.05 -16.24 12.07
C LEU A 111 2.49 -15.91 11.67
N GLY A 112 3.03 -14.80 12.20
CA GLY A 112 4.33 -14.25 11.84
C GLY A 112 5.53 -15.15 12.12
N SER A 113 5.44 -16.08 13.06
CA SER A 113 6.49 -17.09 13.28
C SER A 113 6.61 -18.10 12.14
N LEU A 114 5.59 -18.19 11.26
CA LEU A 114 5.53 -19.10 10.12
C LEU A 114 5.78 -18.39 8.78
N ALA A 115 5.82 -17.05 8.76
CA ALA A 115 5.95 -16.25 7.55
C ALA A 115 6.99 -15.13 7.74
N GLY A 116 7.97 -15.06 6.84
CA GLY A 116 9.00 -14.00 6.85
C GLY A 116 8.43 -12.59 6.60
N THR A 117 9.30 -11.59 6.71
CA THR A 117 8.97 -10.18 6.42
C THR A 117 8.39 -10.04 5.02
N ARG A 118 7.25 -9.36 4.91
CA ARG A 118 6.60 -9.09 3.63
C ARG A 118 6.66 -7.60 3.31
N VAL A 119 6.71 -7.30 2.02
CA VAL A 119 6.59 -5.93 1.50
C VAL A 119 5.26 -5.83 0.78
N ILE A 120 4.48 -4.80 1.09
CA ILE A 120 3.27 -4.45 0.37
C ILE A 120 3.65 -3.37 -0.64
N ALA A 121 3.26 -3.56 -1.89
CA ALA A 121 3.40 -2.57 -2.95
C ALA A 121 2.01 -2.09 -3.37
N ALA A 122 1.84 -0.78 -3.50
CA ALA A 122 0.67 -0.16 -4.10
C ALA A 122 1.13 0.90 -5.10
N ALA A 123 0.41 1.03 -6.20
CA ALA A 123 0.71 2.02 -7.23
C ALA A 123 -0.55 2.80 -7.60
N ALA A 124 -0.38 4.09 -7.87
CA ALA A 124 -1.43 4.99 -8.32
C ALA A 124 -0.87 5.88 -9.43
N CYS A 125 -1.72 6.25 -10.39
CA CYS A 125 -1.35 7.17 -11.46
C CYS A 125 -2.40 8.27 -11.58
N ALA A 126 -1.93 9.51 -11.78
CA ALA A 126 -2.77 10.68 -11.99
C ALA A 126 -2.31 11.43 -13.25
N SER A 127 -3.26 12.08 -13.92
CA SER A 127 -3.02 13.00 -15.03
C SER A 127 -3.36 14.41 -14.55
N PRO A 128 -2.71 15.46 -15.09
CA PRO A 128 -3.03 16.83 -14.73
C PRO A 128 -4.48 17.09 -15.18
N ALA A 129 -5.33 17.54 -14.26
CA ALA A 129 -6.72 17.84 -14.60
C ALA A 129 -6.74 19.07 -15.54
N GLN A 130 -7.34 18.92 -16.72
CA GLN A 130 -7.90 20.09 -17.41
C GLN A 130 -9.03 20.60 -16.52
N GLY A 131 -8.87 21.81 -15.98
CA GLY A 131 -9.93 22.51 -15.24
C GLY A 131 -11.17 22.74 -16.09
#